data_AF-R7I3T2-F1
#
_entry.id   AF-R7I3T2-F1
#
_cell.length_a   1.000
_cell.length_b   1.000
_cell.length_c   1.000
_cell.angle_alpha   90.00
_cell.angle_beta   90.00
_cell.angle_gamma   90.00
#
_symmetry.space_group_name_H-M   'P 1'
#
loop_
_entity.id
_entity.type
_entity.pdbx_description
1 polymer ?
#
loop_
_entity_poly.entity_id
_entity_poly.type
_entity_poly.pdbx_seq_one_letter_code
_entity_poly.pdbx_strand_id
1 'polypeptide(L)'
;MLGNRSELTGNTRDKLLSTVQNSDLSKIVNELYRPGATVGDGGTASILVQEFNSGTSKYLIKATERVKQLKSLSTSGKLGLKDLDVVDALINDLEYAISLFK
;
A
#
# COMPACT_ATOMS: atom_id res chain seq x y z
N MET A 1 -18.17 -22.68 11.33
CA MET A 1 -16.93 -22.70 10.51
C MET A 1 -17.02 -21.59 9.48
N LEU A 2 -16.22 -20.53 9.63
CA LEU A 2 -16.30 -19.32 8.81
C LEU A 2 -15.39 -19.36 7.56
N GLY A 3 -14.85 -20.54 7.22
CA GLY A 3 -13.94 -20.73 6.08
C GLY A 3 -14.60 -20.72 4.70
N ASN A 4 -15.94 -20.63 4.60
CA ASN A 4 -16.68 -20.79 3.33
C ASN A 4 -17.42 -19.53 2.87
N ARG A 5 -17.01 -18.35 3.32
CA ARG A 5 -17.50 -17.08 2.75
C ARG A 5 -16.40 -16.46 1.90
N SER A 6 -16.50 -16.67 0.58
CA SER A 6 -15.59 -16.07 -0.42
C SER A 6 -15.50 -14.54 -0.32
N GLU A 7 -16.46 -13.93 0.36
CA GLU A 7 -16.64 -12.50 0.57
C GLU A 7 -15.77 -11.95 1.72
N LEU A 8 -15.15 -12.85 2.51
CA LEU A 8 -14.25 -12.53 3.64
C LEU A 8 -12.83 -13.11 3.43
N THR A 9 -12.62 -13.86 2.35
CA THR A 9 -11.33 -14.43 1.96
C THR A 9 -10.69 -13.55 0.89
N GLY A 10 -9.75 -12.71 1.30
CA GLY A 10 -8.96 -11.89 0.40
C GLY A 10 -7.77 -11.31 1.16
N ASN A 11 -6.59 -11.36 0.55
CA ASN A 11 -5.43 -10.67 1.12
C ASN A 11 -5.65 -9.14 1.04
N THR A 12 -4.85 -8.34 1.76
CA THR A 12 -5.01 -6.88 1.83
C THR A 12 -5.14 -6.21 0.47
N ARG A 13 -4.41 -6.71 -0.54
CA ARG A 13 -4.49 -6.26 -1.92
C ARG A 13 -5.91 -6.35 -2.47
N ASP A 14 -6.56 -7.50 -2.35
CA ASP A 14 -7.88 -7.73 -2.98
C ASP A 14 -8.95 -6.84 -2.33
N LYS A 15 -8.85 -6.61 -1.02
CA LYS A 15 -9.71 -5.66 -0.30
C LYS A 15 -9.52 -4.23 -0.78
N LEU A 16 -8.26 -3.78 -0.91
CA LEU A 16 -7.96 -2.44 -1.44
C LEU A 16 -8.45 -2.28 -2.88
N LEU A 17 -8.20 -3.27 -3.75
CA LEU A 17 -8.64 -3.24 -5.15
C LEU A 17 -10.16 -3.29 -5.32
N SER A 18 -10.89 -3.88 -4.37
CA SER A 18 -12.36 -3.83 -4.34
C SER A 18 -12.92 -2.49 -3.86
N THR A 19 -12.10 -1.70 -3.14
CA THR A 19 -12.51 -0.40 -2.56
C THR A 19 -12.19 0.76 -3.50
N VAL A 20 -11.03 0.71 -4.14
CA VAL A 20 -10.51 1.78 -5.00
C VAL A 20 -11.32 1.89 -6.29
N GLN A 21 -11.76 3.11 -6.60
CA GLN A 21 -12.51 3.42 -7.81
C GLN A 21 -11.63 4.07 -8.88
N ASN A 22 -10.66 4.89 -8.48
CA ASN A 22 -9.72 5.54 -9.38
C ASN A 22 -8.70 4.54 -9.98
N SER A 23 -8.60 4.51 -11.30
CA SER A 23 -7.74 3.55 -12.02
C SER A 23 -6.24 3.79 -11.80
N ASP A 24 -5.81 5.03 -11.60
CA ASP A 24 -4.41 5.34 -11.32
C ASP A 24 -4.04 4.92 -9.89
N LEU A 25 -4.93 5.15 -8.92
CA LEU A 25 -4.76 4.61 -7.57
C LEU A 25 -4.71 3.08 -7.57
N SER A 26 -5.59 2.42 -8.34
CA SER A 26 -5.62 0.96 -8.45
C SER A 26 -4.29 0.39 -9.00
N LYS A 27 -3.67 1.09 -9.96
CA LYS A 27 -2.32 0.73 -10.46
C LYS A 27 -1.27 0.85 -9.36
N ILE A 28 -1.29 1.93 -8.58
CA ILE A 28 -0.35 2.11 -7.47
C ILE A 28 -0.53 1.01 -6.41
N VAL A 29 -1.77 0.67 -6.05
CA VAL A 29 -2.08 -0.44 -5.11
C VAL A 29 -1.52 -1.76 -5.62
N ASN A 30 -1.67 -2.06 -6.91
CA ASN A 30 -1.11 -3.28 -7.52
C ASN A 30 0.42 -3.37 -7.42
N GLU A 31 1.10 -2.23 -7.40
CA GLU A 31 2.56 -2.19 -7.26
C GLU A 31 3.01 -2.26 -5.80
N LEU A 32 2.24 -1.67 -4.89
CA LEU A 32 2.50 -1.68 -3.45
C LEU A 32 2.24 -3.04 -2.82
N TYR A 33 1.23 -3.76 -3.31
CA TYR A 33 0.82 -5.08 -2.83
C TYR A 33 0.94 -6.10 -3.95
N ARG A 34 1.98 -6.92 -3.90
CA ARG A 34 2.24 -7.93 -4.93
C ARG A 34 1.46 -9.22 -4.68
N PRO A 35 0.93 -9.89 -5.73
CA PRO A 35 0.33 -11.21 -5.58
C PRO A 35 1.29 -12.20 -4.90
N GLY A 36 0.77 -12.95 -3.92
CA GLY A 36 1.55 -13.97 -3.20
C GLY A 36 2.54 -13.43 -2.16
N ALA A 37 2.55 -12.13 -1.86
CA ALA A 37 3.37 -11.58 -0.78
C ALA A 37 2.92 -12.16 0.58
N THR A 38 3.88 -12.63 1.38
CA THR A 38 3.64 -13.29 2.68
C THR A 38 4.17 -12.51 3.88
N VAL A 39 4.85 -11.39 3.66
CA VAL A 39 5.44 -10.57 4.72
C VAL A 39 4.42 -9.57 5.23
N GLY A 40 4.11 -9.60 6.53
CA GLY A 40 3.17 -8.70 7.17
C GLY A 40 1.80 -8.74 6.47
N ASP A 41 1.32 -7.58 6.04
CA ASP A 41 0.09 -7.42 5.27
C ASP A 41 0.25 -7.62 3.76
N GLY A 42 1.45 -7.98 3.30
CA GLY A 42 1.81 -8.13 1.89
C GLY A 42 2.15 -6.81 1.18
N GLY A 43 2.12 -5.69 1.89
CA GLY A 43 2.40 -4.35 1.39
C GLY A 43 3.88 -3.97 1.46
N THR A 44 4.26 -2.97 0.67
CA THR A 44 5.63 -2.42 0.64
C THR A 44 6.05 -1.84 2.00
N ALA A 45 5.13 -1.27 2.79
CA ALA A 45 5.44 -0.77 4.13
C ALA A 45 5.92 -1.91 5.07
N SER A 46 5.23 -3.06 5.08
CA SER A 46 5.66 -4.25 5.83
C SER A 46 7.04 -4.75 5.38
N ILE A 47 7.33 -4.71 4.08
CA ILE A 47 8.65 -5.05 3.55
C ILE A 47 9.72 -4.10 4.07
N LEU A 48 9.48 -2.78 4.08
CA LEU A 48 10.44 -1.80 4.61
C LEU A 48 10.74 -2.01 6.09
N VAL A 49 9.72 -2.31 6.90
CA VAL A 49 9.93 -2.64 8.32
C VAL A 49 10.81 -3.88 8.47
N GLN A 50 10.58 -4.92 7.66
CA GLN A 50 11.45 -6.10 7.63
C GLN A 50 12.87 -5.74 7.22
N GLU A 51 13.04 -4.95 6.16
CA GLU A 51 14.35 -4.53 5.65
C GLU A 51 15.14 -3.78 6.71
N PHE A 52 14.50 -2.84 7.41
CA PHE A 52 15.10 -2.13 8.54
C PHE A 52 15.62 -3.09 9.60
N ASN A 53 14.79 -4.05 10.02
CA ASN A 53 15.15 -5.05 11.02
C ASN A 53 16.29 -5.99 10.55
N SER A 54 16.42 -6.21 9.24
CA SER A 54 17.51 -7.00 8.66
C SER A 54 18.74 -6.20 8.24
N GLY A 55 18.74 -4.87 8.44
CA GLY A 55 19.84 -3.99 8.04
C GLY A 55 19.98 -3.78 6.52
N THR A 56 18.90 -3.97 5.75
CA THR A 56 18.85 -3.74 4.29
C THR A 56 17.93 -2.57 3.95
N SER A 57 17.95 -2.08 2.71
CA SER A 57 17.12 -0.94 2.27
C SER A 57 16.76 -0.97 0.78
N LYS A 58 16.66 -2.17 0.20
CA LYS A 58 16.47 -2.39 -1.25
C LYS A 58 15.22 -1.70 -1.79
N TYR A 59 14.16 -1.57 -1.00
CA TYR A 59 12.88 -1.00 -1.43
C TYR A 59 12.68 0.46 -1.01
N LEU A 60 13.61 1.05 -0.25
CA LEU A 60 13.49 2.40 0.33
C LEU A 60 13.30 3.50 -0.74
N ILE A 61 14.13 3.49 -1.78
CA ILE A 61 14.05 4.49 -2.88
C ILE A 61 12.69 4.38 -3.57
N LYS A 62 12.29 3.16 -3.94
CA LYS A 62 11.02 2.91 -4.64
C LYS A 62 9.83 3.33 -3.79
N ALA A 63 9.84 3.04 -2.49
CA ALA A 63 8.78 3.47 -1.58
C ALA A 63 8.67 4.99 -1.50
N THR A 64 9.80 5.69 -1.42
CA THR A 64 9.84 7.15 -1.43
C THR A 64 9.25 7.73 -2.71
N GLU A 65 9.51 7.12 -3.87
CA GLU A 65 8.88 7.51 -5.13
C GLU A 65 7.36 7.29 -5.14
N ARG A 66 6.87 6.18 -4.56
CA ARG A 66 5.43 5.92 -4.45
C ARG A 66 4.73 6.90 -3.53
N VAL A 67 5.35 7.31 -2.42
CA VAL A 67 4.81 8.40 -1.58
C VAL A 67 4.64 9.69 -2.39
N LYS A 68 5.64 10.08 -3.19
CA LYS A 68 5.55 11.28 -4.05
C LYS A 68 4.39 11.17 -5.04
N GLN A 69 4.20 10.02 -5.66
CA GLN A 69 3.11 9.79 -6.61
C GLN A 69 1.74 9.82 -5.93
N LEU A 70 1.60 9.18 -4.77
CA LEU A 70 0.36 9.19 -3.98
C LEU A 70 -0.01 10.61 -3.55
N LYS A 71 0.95 11.41 -3.07
CA LYS A 71 0.73 12.84 -2.71
C LYS A 71 0.35 13.69 -3.92
N SER A 72 0.95 13.43 -5.08
CA SER A 72 0.56 14.11 -6.32
C SER A 72 -0.86 13.71 -6.74
N LEU A 73 -1.26 12.46 -6.51
CA LEU A 73 -2.59 11.97 -6.85
C LEU A 73 -3.66 12.52 -5.91
N SER A 74 -3.41 12.56 -4.60
CA SER A 74 -4.35 13.13 -3.61
C SER A 74 -4.65 14.61 -3.86
N THR A 75 -3.64 15.37 -4.28
CA THR A 75 -3.78 16.80 -4.58
C THR A 75 -4.31 17.11 -5.98
N SER A 76 -4.51 16.10 -6.83
CA SER A 76 -4.91 16.29 -8.24
C SER A 76 -6.37 16.66 -8.46
N GLY A 77 -7.23 16.54 -7.44
CA GLY A 77 -8.68 16.71 -7.56
C GLY A 77 -9.41 15.59 -8.31
N LYS A 78 -8.71 14.49 -8.65
CA LYS A 78 -9.27 13.35 -9.41
C LYS A 78 -9.85 12.22 -8.56
N LEU A 79 -9.71 12.30 -7.24
CA LEU A 79 -10.11 11.24 -6.31
C LEU A 79 -11.45 11.56 -5.66
N GLY A 80 -12.31 10.54 -5.55
CA GLY A 80 -13.49 10.60 -4.68
C GLY A 80 -13.08 10.42 -3.21
N LEU A 81 -14.00 10.73 -2.28
CA LEU A 81 -13.73 10.67 -0.83
C LEU A 81 -13.17 9.32 -0.38
N LYS A 82 -13.72 8.20 -0.87
CA LYS A 82 -13.24 6.85 -0.55
C LYS A 82 -11.80 6.60 -1.04
N ASP A 83 -11.47 7.10 -2.22
CA ASP A 83 -10.12 6.96 -2.76
C ASP A 83 -9.12 7.85 -2.02
N LEU A 84 -9.55 9.03 -1.55
CA LEU A 84 -8.75 9.90 -0.70
C LEU A 84 -8.41 9.20 0.63
N ASP A 85 -9.41 8.61 1.31
CA ASP A 85 -9.19 7.86 2.56
C ASP A 85 -8.16 6.73 2.36
N VAL A 86 -8.25 6.00 1.24
CA VAL A 86 -7.28 4.95 0.89
C VAL A 86 -5.90 5.53 0.62
N VAL A 87 -5.78 6.62 -0.13
CA VAL A 87 -4.49 7.25 -0.43
C VAL A 87 -3.82 7.76 0.84
N ASP A 88 -4.56 8.41 1.73
CA ASP A 88 -4.03 8.95 2.98
C ASP A 88 -3.52 7.82 3.89
N ALA A 89 -4.25 6.70 3.97
CA ALA A 89 -3.78 5.52 4.69
C ALA A 89 -2.46 4.96 4.10
N LEU A 90 -2.39 4.81 2.77
CA LEU A 90 -1.18 4.31 2.09
C LEU A 90 0.03 5.25 2.27
N ILE A 91 -0.19 6.57 2.24
CA ILE A 91 0.87 7.56 2.47
C ILE A 91 1.38 7.41 3.91
N ASN A 92 0.49 7.39 4.90
CA ASN A 92 0.87 7.31 6.31
C ASN A 92 1.70 6.05 6.61
N ASP A 93 1.29 4.88 6.11
CA ASP A 93 2.00 3.62 6.33
C ASP A 93 3.40 3.64 5.69
N LEU A 94 3.51 4.15 4.46
CA LEU A 94 4.80 4.26 3.78
C LEU A 94 5.72 5.28 4.45
N GLU A 95 5.20 6.44 4.86
CA GLU A 95 5.98 7.48 5.53
C GLU A 95 6.49 7.02 6.90
N TYR A 96 5.65 6.30 7.66
CA TYR A 96 6.08 5.66 8.90
C TYR A 96 7.23 4.69 8.64
N ALA A 97 7.07 3.75 7.70
CA ALA A 97 8.10 2.75 7.43
C ALA A 97 9.40 3.37 6.88
N ILE A 98 9.31 4.40 6.04
CA ILE A 98 10.48 5.17 5.55
C ILE A 98 11.18 5.89 6.69
N SER A 99 10.43 6.40 7.69
CA SER A 99 11.01 7.15 8.81
C SER A 99 11.96 6.34 9.69
N LEU A 100 11.85 5.00 9.66
CA LEU A 100 12.74 4.09 10.40
C LEU A 100 14.20 4.17 9.92
N PHE A 101 14.45 4.62 8.70
CA PHE A 101 15.78 4.67 8.08
C PHE A 101 16.51 6.00 8.26
N LYS A 102 16.01 6.89 9.14
CA LYS A 102 16.54 8.25 9.35
C LYS A 102 17.41 8.35 10.59
#